data_AF-A0A953BMJ6-F1
#
_entry.id   AF-A0A953BMJ6-F1
#
_cell.length_a   1.000
_cell.length_b   1.000
_cell.length_c   1.000
_cell.angle_alpha   90.00
_cell.angle_beta   90.00
_cell.angle_gamma   90.00
#
_symmetry.space_group_name_H-M   'P 1'
#
loop_
_entity.id
_entity.type
_entity.pdbx_description
1 polymer ?
#
loop_
_entity_poly.entity_id
_entity_poly.type
_entity_poly.pdbx_seq_one_letter_code
_entity_poly.pdbx_strand_id
1 'polypeptide(L)'
;MKNPERSRKAPAVFRPAALPAALAAGLSWLATAAPVIAVSVAIVAVAPGCKKEEPPPPPPPPPPPPPPPPPPIEIDPLRQSMRIDARVHFAQSKAPTDEGLARGILSLADAIIRGDSDSMRGLLDPTGGTVLTSLLGSGEWEDATEAIEAIRVVRVIESGGAGMVSLAIQDPQGAYVLNWAAIKTGDRTLFTGVPGPDTVFPRASDWEKPGVSLDPVIASFGSMPSLDDLDADMDPSTFPDRTSPATTDSPANDGETIRRTPAGPVRIPRPSDGGG
;
A
#
# COMPACT_ATOMS: atom_id res chain seq x y z
N MET A 1 -6.19 -6.40 -63.89
CA MET A 1 -6.43 -6.11 -62.46
C MET A 1 -5.31 -5.21 -61.97
N LYS A 2 -5.63 -3.97 -61.57
CA LYS A 2 -4.69 -2.86 -61.37
C LYS A 2 -4.39 -2.76 -59.86
N ASN A 3 -3.13 -2.89 -59.48
CA ASN A 3 -2.66 -2.89 -58.10
C ASN A 3 -2.39 -1.43 -57.64
N PRO A 4 -3.08 -0.88 -56.63
CA PRO A 4 -2.81 0.48 -56.17
C PRO A 4 -1.66 0.52 -55.17
N GLU A 5 -0.59 1.23 -55.54
CA GLU A 5 0.54 1.63 -54.68
C GLU A 5 0.05 2.40 -53.45
N ARG A 6 0.27 1.84 -52.26
CA ARG A 6 0.17 2.57 -50.99
C ARG A 6 1.45 3.37 -50.75
N SER A 7 1.34 4.68 -50.98
CA SER A 7 2.29 5.71 -50.58
C SER A 7 2.56 5.65 -49.07
N ARG A 8 3.79 5.32 -48.67
CA ARG A 8 4.25 5.42 -47.28
C ARG A 8 4.74 6.85 -47.02
N LYS A 9 4.00 7.60 -46.22
CA LYS A 9 4.47 8.87 -45.62
C LYS A 9 5.58 8.56 -44.61
N ALA A 10 6.71 9.24 -44.73
CA ALA A 10 7.81 9.18 -43.77
C ALA A 10 7.44 9.89 -42.45
N PRO A 11 7.93 9.43 -41.30
CA PRO A 11 7.70 10.08 -40.01
C PRO A 11 8.54 11.36 -39.88
N ALA A 12 7.94 12.39 -39.27
CA ALA A 12 8.57 13.67 -38.99
C ALA A 12 9.67 13.51 -37.92
N VAL A 13 10.85 14.05 -38.23
CA VAL A 13 12.00 14.12 -37.32
C VAL A 13 11.74 15.19 -36.27
N PHE A 14 11.49 14.77 -35.04
CA PHE A 14 11.35 15.66 -33.88
C PHE A 14 12.75 16.07 -33.39
N ARG A 15 13.02 17.39 -33.36
CA ARG A 15 14.26 17.97 -32.81
C ARG A 15 13.97 18.52 -31.41
N PRO A 16 14.67 18.10 -30.34
CA PRO A 16 14.51 18.74 -29.04
C PRO A 16 15.24 20.10 -29.03
N ALA A 17 14.55 21.12 -28.53
CA ALA A 17 15.11 22.43 -28.23
C ALA A 17 15.91 22.35 -26.92
N ALA A 18 17.15 22.83 -26.96
CA ALA A 18 18.01 22.97 -25.79
C ALA A 18 17.48 24.09 -24.87
N LEU A 19 17.39 23.82 -23.56
CA LEU A 19 17.20 24.83 -22.53
C LEU A 19 18.47 24.96 -21.67
N PRO A 20 18.73 26.16 -21.13
CA PRO A 20 20.03 26.55 -20.59
C PRO A 20 20.28 26.05 -19.17
N ALA A 21 21.54 25.74 -18.90
CA ALA A 21 22.09 25.50 -17.58
C ALA A 21 22.07 26.78 -16.73
N ALA A 22 21.58 26.68 -15.49
CA ALA A 22 21.74 27.71 -14.46
C ALA A 22 22.16 27.06 -13.14
N LEU A 23 23.20 27.66 -12.57
CA LEU A 23 24.01 27.31 -11.41
C LEU A 23 23.34 27.63 -10.05
N ALA A 24 23.88 26.95 -9.02
CA ALA A 24 24.37 27.48 -7.72
C ALA A 24 23.56 27.26 -6.42
N ALA A 25 24.34 26.81 -5.41
CA ALA A 25 24.24 26.97 -3.95
C ALA A 25 23.00 26.32 -3.27
N GLY A 26 23.11 25.42 -2.29
CA GLY A 26 24.03 25.34 -1.15
C GLY A 26 23.30 25.85 0.10
N LEU A 27 23.11 25.03 1.14
CA LEU A 27 23.12 25.44 2.55
C LEU A 27 22.99 24.24 3.51
N SER A 28 24.01 24.05 4.34
CA SER A 28 24.07 23.15 5.49
C SER A 28 23.14 23.63 6.61
N TRP A 29 22.45 22.70 7.29
CA TRP A 29 21.88 22.95 8.62
C TRP A 29 22.28 21.83 9.57
N LEU A 30 23.15 22.20 10.51
CA LEU A 30 23.51 21.48 11.72
C LEU A 30 22.67 22.05 12.89
N ALA A 31 22.55 21.22 13.94
CA ALA A 31 22.09 21.53 15.30
C ALA A 31 20.54 21.59 15.50
N THR A 32 19.95 21.11 16.61
CA THR A 32 20.47 21.00 17.97
C THR A 32 19.62 19.99 18.77
N ALA A 33 20.25 19.16 19.59
CA ALA A 33 19.60 18.31 20.59
C ALA A 33 19.53 19.05 21.94
N ALA A 34 18.45 18.86 22.70
CA ALA A 34 18.39 19.21 24.13
C ALA A 34 17.46 18.22 24.87
N PRO A 35 17.91 17.61 26.00
CA PRO A 35 17.05 16.87 26.91
C PRO A 35 16.71 17.73 28.15
N VAL A 36 15.48 17.64 28.66
CA VAL A 36 15.13 18.18 30.00
C VAL A 36 14.47 17.10 30.84
N ILE A 37 15.09 16.89 31.99
CA ILE A 37 14.80 15.97 33.10
C ILE A 37 13.77 16.60 34.03
N ALA A 38 12.85 15.79 34.60
CA ALA A 38 12.27 16.08 35.91
C ALA A 38 11.84 14.77 36.61
N VAL A 39 12.66 14.31 37.56
CA VAL A 39 12.38 13.23 38.51
C VAL A 39 11.69 13.84 39.74
N SER A 40 10.48 13.40 40.05
CA SER A 40 9.76 13.77 41.27
C SER A 40 9.55 12.52 42.14
N VAL A 41 10.37 12.40 43.18
CA VAL A 41 10.24 11.40 44.24
C VAL A 41 9.32 11.98 45.33
N ALA A 42 8.13 11.40 45.50
CA ALA A 42 7.25 11.69 46.62
C ALA A 42 7.39 10.60 47.69
N ILE A 43 7.94 10.97 48.84
CA ILE A 43 8.04 10.13 50.05
C ILE A 43 6.73 10.28 50.84
N VAL A 44 6.00 9.19 51.05
CA VAL A 44 4.80 9.15 51.89
C VAL A 44 5.13 8.49 53.23
N ALA A 45 4.82 9.18 54.32
CA ALA A 45 4.98 8.74 55.70
C ALA A 45 3.92 7.70 56.11
N VAL A 46 4.33 6.67 56.85
CA VAL A 46 3.47 5.57 57.33
C VAL A 46 3.24 5.71 58.84
N ALA A 47 1.96 5.73 59.26
CA ALA A 47 1.54 5.65 60.65
C ALA A 47 1.18 4.19 61.05
N PRO A 48 1.45 3.74 62.30
CA PRO A 48 1.14 2.38 62.73
C PRO A 48 -0.31 2.29 63.25
N GLY A 49 -1.25 1.92 62.37
CA GLY A 49 -2.62 1.57 62.73
C GLY A 49 -2.80 0.05 62.82
N CYS A 50 -3.11 -0.46 64.02
CA CYS A 50 -3.50 -1.85 64.27
C CYS A 50 -4.67 -2.26 63.36
N LYS A 51 -4.36 -3.00 62.30
CA LYS A 51 -5.36 -3.61 61.42
C LYS A 51 -5.78 -4.96 61.99
N LYS A 52 -7.06 -5.04 62.33
CA LYS A 52 -7.81 -6.27 62.55
C LYS A 52 -7.68 -7.13 61.28
N GLU A 53 -7.14 -8.33 61.42
CA GLU A 53 -6.87 -9.27 60.33
C GLU A 53 -8.21 -9.79 59.79
N GLU A 54 -8.69 -9.14 58.73
CA GLU A 54 -9.89 -9.56 58.00
C GLU A 54 -9.53 -10.83 57.21
N PRO A 55 -10.35 -11.89 57.24
CA PRO A 55 -10.08 -13.11 56.50
C PRO A 55 -9.84 -12.74 55.02
N PRO A 56 -8.83 -13.35 54.37
CA PRO A 56 -8.48 -13.00 53.00
C PRO A 56 -9.73 -13.13 52.12
N PRO A 57 -10.04 -12.10 51.30
CA PRO A 57 -11.19 -12.17 50.42
C PRO A 57 -11.09 -13.45 49.56
N PRO A 58 -12.21 -14.15 49.33
CA PRO A 58 -12.19 -15.31 48.47
C PRO A 58 -11.54 -14.93 47.13
N PRO A 59 -10.70 -15.80 46.55
CA PRO A 59 -10.04 -15.50 45.29
C PRO A 59 -11.11 -15.12 44.27
N PRO A 60 -10.91 -14.03 43.51
CA PRO A 60 -11.87 -13.62 42.49
C PRO A 60 -12.11 -14.81 41.56
N PRO A 61 -13.37 -15.04 41.13
CA PRO A 61 -13.65 -16.09 40.16
C PRO A 61 -12.73 -15.88 38.94
N PRO A 62 -12.19 -16.96 38.35
CA PRO A 62 -11.33 -16.84 37.18
C PRO A 62 -12.09 -16.05 36.11
N PRO A 63 -11.43 -15.09 35.43
CA PRO A 63 -12.07 -14.34 34.37
C PRO A 63 -12.66 -15.31 33.35
N PRO A 64 -13.88 -15.06 32.85
CA PRO A 64 -14.46 -15.89 31.80
C PRO A 64 -13.46 -15.99 30.63
N PRO A 65 -13.34 -17.17 29.99
CA PRO A 65 -12.46 -17.32 28.84
C PRO A 65 -12.85 -16.30 27.76
N PRO A 66 -11.88 -15.69 27.06
CA PRO A 66 -12.16 -14.75 26.00
C PRO A 66 -13.03 -15.40 24.91
N PRO A 67 -13.94 -14.65 24.28
CA PRO A 67 -14.75 -15.17 23.19
C PRO A 67 -13.85 -15.68 22.05
N PRO A 68 -14.26 -16.74 21.33
CA PRO A 68 -13.51 -17.22 20.17
C PRO A 68 -13.44 -16.12 19.09
N PRO A 69 -12.34 -16.05 18.32
CA PRO A 69 -12.22 -15.10 17.22
C PRO A 69 -13.29 -15.36 16.15
N PRO A 70 -13.77 -14.30 15.45
CA PRO A 70 -14.69 -14.47 14.33
C PRO A 70 -14.12 -15.39 13.24
N PRO A 71 -14.95 -16.21 12.57
CA PRO A 71 -14.50 -17.03 11.46
C PRO A 71 -14.12 -16.17 10.24
N PRO A 72 -13.10 -16.55 9.45
CA PRO A 72 -12.79 -15.89 8.18
C PRO A 72 -13.93 -16.01 7.16
N ILE A 73 -14.02 -15.04 6.25
CA ILE A 73 -15.02 -15.02 5.17
C ILE A 73 -14.70 -16.09 4.11
N GLU A 74 -15.72 -16.80 3.63
CA GLU A 74 -15.58 -17.76 2.53
C GLU A 74 -15.39 -17.03 1.18
N ILE A 75 -14.18 -17.12 0.62
CA ILE A 75 -13.78 -16.32 -0.54
C ILE A 75 -14.37 -16.85 -1.85
N ASP A 76 -14.46 -18.16 -2.04
CA ASP A 76 -14.92 -18.73 -3.32
C ASP A 76 -16.38 -18.38 -3.65
N PRO A 77 -17.36 -18.54 -2.74
CA PRO A 77 -18.74 -18.10 -2.98
C PRO A 77 -18.82 -16.60 -3.24
N LEU A 78 -18.03 -15.79 -2.51
CA LEU A 78 -17.99 -14.35 -2.67
C LEU A 78 -17.48 -13.97 -4.07
N ARG A 79 -16.36 -14.55 -4.49
CA ARG A 79 -15.74 -14.35 -5.81
C ARG A 79 -16.70 -14.72 -6.94
N GLN A 80 -17.41 -15.84 -6.80
CA GLN A 80 -18.41 -16.27 -7.78
C GLN A 80 -19.60 -15.30 -7.84
N SER A 81 -20.10 -14.86 -6.69
CA SER A 81 -21.25 -13.93 -6.62
C SER A 81 -20.95 -12.58 -7.28
N MET A 82 -19.72 -12.09 -7.12
CA MET A 82 -19.25 -10.83 -7.70
C MET A 82 -18.77 -10.95 -9.15
N ARG A 83 -18.72 -12.17 -9.69
CA ARG A 83 -18.22 -12.45 -11.05
C ARG A 83 -16.81 -11.90 -11.30
N ILE A 84 -15.94 -12.10 -10.32
CA ILE A 84 -14.53 -11.69 -10.41
C ILE A 84 -13.83 -12.48 -11.52
N ASP A 85 -12.90 -11.83 -12.21
CA ASP A 85 -12.06 -12.43 -13.25
C ASP A 85 -11.31 -13.66 -12.73
N ALA A 86 -11.28 -14.74 -13.52
CA ALA A 86 -10.66 -16.00 -13.15
C ALA A 86 -9.14 -15.90 -12.91
N ARG A 87 -8.49 -14.86 -13.45
CA ARG A 87 -7.07 -14.54 -13.25
C ARG A 87 -6.76 -13.97 -11.87
N VAL A 88 -7.79 -13.64 -11.08
CA VAL A 88 -7.63 -13.21 -9.68
C VAL A 88 -7.64 -14.42 -8.76
N HIS A 89 -6.53 -14.61 -8.04
CA HIS A 89 -6.37 -15.67 -7.05
C HIS A 89 -6.37 -15.08 -5.64
N PHE A 90 -7.30 -15.55 -4.81
CA PHE A 90 -7.37 -15.17 -3.40
C PHE A 90 -7.57 -16.42 -2.56
N ALA A 91 -6.51 -16.85 -1.87
CA ALA A 91 -6.53 -18.07 -1.07
C ALA A 91 -7.36 -17.91 0.20
N GLN A 92 -8.15 -18.93 0.55
CA GLN A 92 -8.97 -18.95 1.77
C GLN A 92 -8.14 -18.74 3.05
N SER A 93 -6.89 -19.22 3.06
CA SER A 93 -5.96 -19.02 4.19
C SER A 93 -5.52 -17.57 4.40
N LYS A 94 -5.89 -16.65 3.51
CA LYS A 94 -5.60 -15.21 3.56
C LYS A 94 -6.86 -14.36 3.68
N ALA A 95 -8.03 -15.00 3.80
CA ALA A 95 -9.30 -14.31 3.88
C ALA A 95 -9.37 -13.41 5.13
N PRO A 96 -9.82 -12.14 5.00
CA PRO A 96 -10.11 -11.31 6.16
C PRO A 96 -11.37 -11.81 6.88
N THR A 97 -11.61 -11.25 8.05
CA THR A 97 -12.83 -11.48 8.83
C THR A 97 -13.94 -10.48 8.50
N ASP A 98 -13.60 -9.26 8.05
CA ASP A 98 -14.58 -8.31 7.53
C ASP A 98 -14.93 -8.57 6.05
N GLU A 99 -16.22 -8.74 5.79
CA GLU A 99 -16.75 -9.01 4.45
C GLU A 99 -16.62 -7.81 3.51
N GLY A 100 -16.70 -6.57 4.04
CA GLY A 100 -16.52 -5.34 3.26
C GLY A 100 -15.09 -5.18 2.76
N LEU A 101 -14.10 -5.55 3.58
CA LEU A 101 -12.69 -5.61 3.19
C LEU A 101 -12.47 -6.71 2.16
N ALA A 102 -13.03 -7.92 2.35
CA ALA A 102 -12.94 -9.01 1.37
C ALA A 102 -13.47 -8.58 0.00
N ARG A 103 -14.67 -7.97 -0.04
CA ARG A 103 -15.27 -7.42 -1.26
C ARG A 103 -14.41 -6.31 -1.87
N GLY A 104 -13.93 -5.38 -1.05
CA GLY A 104 -13.06 -4.29 -1.49
C GLY A 104 -11.80 -4.81 -2.18
N ILE A 105 -11.12 -5.79 -1.58
CA ILE A 105 -9.90 -6.41 -2.14
C ILE A 105 -10.19 -7.09 -3.48
N LEU A 106 -11.29 -7.85 -3.57
CA LEU A 106 -11.70 -8.52 -4.80
C LEU A 106 -12.04 -7.51 -5.91
N SER A 107 -12.79 -6.46 -5.59
CA SER A 107 -13.12 -5.39 -6.54
C SER A 107 -11.87 -4.63 -7.02
N LEU A 108 -10.92 -4.36 -6.12
CA LEU A 108 -9.65 -3.72 -6.46
C LEU A 108 -8.85 -4.58 -7.45
N ALA A 109 -8.68 -5.87 -7.15
CA ALA A 109 -7.96 -6.79 -8.02
C ALA A 109 -8.67 -6.95 -9.38
N ASP A 110 -10.00 -7.04 -9.41
CA ASP A 110 -10.80 -7.16 -10.64
C ASP A 110 -10.72 -5.89 -11.51
N ALA A 111 -10.76 -4.70 -10.90
CA ALA A 111 -10.62 -3.44 -11.62
C ALA A 111 -9.24 -3.33 -12.30
N ILE A 112 -8.16 -3.71 -11.58
CA ILE A 112 -6.80 -3.69 -12.13
C ILE A 112 -6.64 -4.69 -13.27
N ILE A 113 -7.05 -5.96 -13.09
CA ILE A 113 -6.85 -7.01 -14.11
C ILE A 113 -7.66 -6.77 -15.39
N ARG A 114 -8.76 -6.01 -15.30
CA ARG A 114 -9.60 -5.63 -16.45
C ARG A 114 -9.21 -4.30 -17.08
N GLY A 115 -8.34 -3.53 -16.44
CA GLY A 115 -8.09 -2.13 -16.81
C GLY A 115 -9.31 -1.23 -16.63
N ASP A 116 -10.27 -1.60 -15.77
CA ASP A 116 -11.52 -0.86 -15.55
C ASP A 116 -11.26 0.38 -14.68
N SER A 117 -10.93 1.49 -15.35
CA SER A 117 -10.58 2.75 -14.70
C SER A 117 -11.76 3.40 -13.95
N ASP A 118 -13.00 3.14 -14.35
CA ASP A 118 -14.18 3.71 -13.69
C ASP A 118 -14.45 3.00 -12.37
N SER A 119 -14.38 1.67 -12.35
CA SER A 119 -14.41 0.89 -11.12
C SER A 119 -13.23 1.24 -10.21
N MET A 120 -12.02 1.36 -10.77
CA MET A 120 -10.82 1.75 -10.02
C MET A 120 -10.99 3.11 -9.34
N ARG A 121 -11.53 4.12 -10.05
CA ARG A 121 -11.76 5.46 -9.48
C ARG A 121 -12.72 5.43 -8.28
N GLY A 122 -13.69 4.52 -8.27
CA GLY A 122 -14.63 4.36 -7.15
C GLY A 122 -14.03 3.70 -5.90
N LEU A 123 -12.86 3.06 -6.04
CA LEU A 123 -12.18 2.34 -4.97
C LEU A 123 -11.01 3.12 -4.37
N LEU A 124 -10.55 4.19 -5.02
CA LEU A 124 -9.42 4.98 -4.58
C LEU A 124 -9.84 6.12 -3.66
N ASP A 125 -8.94 6.48 -2.75
CA ASP A 125 -9.00 7.76 -2.08
C ASP A 125 -8.75 8.94 -3.06
N PRO A 126 -8.95 10.20 -2.64
CA PRO A 126 -8.74 11.35 -3.53
C PRO A 126 -7.32 11.46 -4.11
N THR A 127 -6.31 11.04 -3.34
CA THR A 127 -4.90 11.07 -3.77
C THR A 127 -4.65 10.05 -4.87
N GLY A 128 -5.06 8.80 -4.68
CA GLY A 128 -4.98 7.74 -5.68
C GLY A 128 -5.77 8.09 -6.94
N GLY A 129 -6.95 8.71 -6.79
CA GLY A 129 -7.75 9.18 -7.93
C GLY A 129 -7.02 10.21 -8.81
N THR A 130 -6.19 11.06 -8.22
CA THR A 130 -5.35 12.02 -8.96
C THR A 130 -4.27 11.30 -9.75
N VAL A 131 -3.60 10.30 -9.15
CA VAL A 131 -2.59 9.49 -9.85
C VAL A 131 -3.21 8.71 -11.00
N LEU A 132 -4.35 8.06 -10.79
CA LEU A 132 -5.09 7.36 -11.84
C LEU A 132 -5.44 8.30 -13.01
N THR A 133 -5.91 9.51 -12.72
CA THR A 133 -6.23 10.51 -13.76
C THR A 133 -5.00 10.88 -14.59
N SER A 134 -3.83 11.02 -13.96
CA SER A 134 -2.58 11.26 -14.68
C SER A 134 -2.21 10.08 -15.59
N LEU A 135 -2.35 8.85 -15.12
CA LEU A 135 -2.02 7.65 -15.90
C LEU A 135 -2.93 7.52 -17.12
N LEU A 136 -4.24 7.72 -16.95
CA LEU A 136 -5.22 7.73 -18.06
C LEU A 136 -4.91 8.82 -19.08
N GLY A 137 -4.51 10.02 -18.62
CA GLY A 137 -4.12 11.11 -19.52
C GLY A 137 -2.87 10.80 -20.36
N SER A 138 -1.99 9.92 -19.86
CA SER A 138 -0.77 9.50 -20.54
C SER A 138 -0.89 8.20 -21.35
N GLY A 139 -1.95 7.42 -21.16
CA GLY A 139 -2.09 6.06 -21.71
C GLY A 139 -1.34 4.97 -20.92
N GLU A 140 -0.58 5.34 -19.89
CA GLU A 140 0.19 4.39 -19.07
C GLU A 140 -0.70 3.38 -18.31
N TRP A 141 -1.95 3.75 -18.01
CA TRP A 141 -2.89 2.84 -17.34
C TRP A 141 -3.27 1.67 -18.24
N GLU A 142 -3.68 1.98 -19.47
CA GLU A 142 -4.07 1.00 -20.48
C GLU A 142 -2.89 0.09 -20.82
N ASP A 143 -1.73 0.67 -21.11
CA ASP A 143 -0.51 -0.09 -21.42
C ASP A 143 -0.10 -1.02 -20.27
N ALA A 144 -0.20 -0.55 -19.01
CA ALA A 144 0.17 -1.35 -17.85
C ALA A 144 -0.83 -2.48 -17.56
N THR A 145 -2.12 -2.26 -17.79
CA THR A 145 -3.18 -3.24 -17.45
C THR A 145 -3.42 -4.27 -18.54
N GLU A 146 -3.17 -3.95 -19.82
CA GLU A 146 -3.28 -4.89 -20.94
C GLU A 146 -2.29 -6.07 -20.79
N ALA A 147 -1.10 -5.82 -20.23
CA ALA A 147 -0.06 -6.83 -20.07
C ALA A 147 -0.30 -7.81 -18.91
N ILE A 148 -1.31 -7.59 -18.06
CA ILE A 148 -1.48 -8.39 -16.84
C ILE A 148 -2.02 -9.79 -17.15
N GLU A 149 -1.25 -10.81 -16.77
CA GLU A 149 -1.62 -12.21 -16.93
C GLU A 149 -2.38 -12.77 -15.71
N ALA A 150 -2.02 -12.32 -14.50
CA ALA A 150 -2.64 -12.78 -13.25
C ALA A 150 -2.43 -11.80 -12.10
N ILE A 151 -3.33 -11.82 -11.13
CA ILE A 151 -3.18 -11.13 -9.83
C ILE A 151 -3.39 -12.14 -8.71
N ARG A 152 -2.51 -12.13 -7.69
CA ARG A 152 -2.64 -12.96 -6.50
C ARG A 152 -2.64 -12.09 -5.23
N VAL A 153 -3.59 -12.35 -4.33
CA VAL A 153 -3.62 -11.74 -3.00
C VAL A 153 -2.65 -12.51 -2.11
N VAL A 154 -1.47 -11.95 -1.87
CA VAL A 154 -0.37 -12.65 -1.16
C VAL A 154 -0.34 -12.37 0.34
N ARG A 155 -0.92 -11.23 0.76
CA ARG A 155 -1.01 -10.84 2.16
C ARG A 155 -2.23 -9.95 2.39
N VAL A 156 -2.91 -10.21 3.50
CA VAL A 156 -3.94 -9.35 4.08
C VAL A 156 -3.62 -9.20 5.56
N ILE A 157 -3.63 -7.98 6.05
CA ILE A 157 -3.56 -7.63 7.47
C ILE A 157 -4.78 -6.78 7.76
N GLU A 158 -5.50 -7.08 8.83
CA GLU A 158 -6.73 -6.39 9.22
C GLU A 158 -6.63 -5.97 10.68
N SER A 159 -7.04 -4.74 10.98
CA SER A 159 -7.11 -4.22 12.35
C SER A 159 -8.15 -3.10 12.44
N GLY A 160 -9.14 -3.24 13.34
CA GLY A 160 -10.01 -2.13 13.74
C GLY A 160 -10.74 -1.39 12.62
N GLY A 161 -11.13 -2.08 11.53
CA GLY A 161 -11.80 -1.46 10.37
C GLY A 161 -10.86 -0.86 9.32
N ALA A 162 -9.54 -1.01 9.51
CA ALA A 162 -8.52 -0.77 8.50
C ALA A 162 -7.88 -2.09 8.05
N GLY A 163 -7.24 -2.06 6.89
CA GLY A 163 -6.50 -3.19 6.38
C GLY A 163 -5.29 -2.79 5.56
N MET A 164 -4.40 -3.74 5.32
CA MET A 164 -3.32 -3.66 4.35
C MET A 164 -3.41 -4.88 3.46
N VAL A 165 -3.32 -4.69 2.15
CA VAL A 165 -3.30 -5.77 1.17
C VAL A 165 -2.10 -5.65 0.26
N SER A 166 -1.44 -6.78 0.00
CA SER A 166 -0.38 -6.90 -1.00
C SER A 166 -0.90 -7.74 -2.17
N LEU A 167 -0.86 -7.15 -3.37
CA LEU A 167 -1.24 -7.80 -4.62
C LEU A 167 0.00 -8.10 -5.44
N ALA A 168 0.29 -9.38 -5.69
CA ALA A 168 1.31 -9.78 -6.64
C ALA A 168 0.71 -9.76 -8.05
N ILE A 169 1.22 -8.89 -8.92
CA ILE A 169 0.80 -8.70 -10.30
C ILE A 169 1.81 -9.40 -11.21
N GLN A 170 1.35 -10.32 -12.05
CA GLN A 170 2.18 -11.01 -13.04
C GLN A 170 1.93 -10.43 -14.43
N ASP A 171 3.01 -10.12 -15.14
CA ASP A 171 3.02 -9.79 -16.57
C ASP A 171 4.17 -10.56 -17.27
N PRO A 172 4.35 -10.42 -18.60
CA PRO A 172 5.42 -11.13 -19.32
C PRO A 172 6.85 -10.82 -18.87
N GLN A 173 7.08 -9.73 -18.12
CA GLN A 173 8.41 -9.34 -17.62
C GLN A 173 8.69 -9.92 -16.23
N GLY A 174 7.65 -10.39 -15.52
CA GLY A 174 7.78 -11.01 -14.21
C GLY A 174 6.60 -10.67 -13.31
N ALA A 175 6.82 -10.81 -12.01
CA ALA A 175 5.82 -10.56 -10.99
C ALA A 175 6.35 -9.60 -9.92
N TYR A 176 5.64 -8.49 -9.75
CA TYR A 176 5.93 -7.45 -8.76
C TYR A 176 4.76 -7.31 -7.80
N VAL A 177 4.97 -6.66 -6.65
CA VAL A 177 3.92 -6.45 -5.65
C VAL A 177 3.54 -4.98 -5.57
N LEU A 178 2.23 -4.72 -5.56
CA LEU A 178 1.67 -3.44 -5.14
C LEU A 178 1.04 -3.58 -3.75
N ASN A 179 1.41 -2.68 -2.84
CA ASN A 179 0.84 -2.61 -1.50
C ASN A 179 -0.25 -1.53 -1.45
N TRP A 180 -1.30 -1.80 -0.68
CA TRP A 180 -2.43 -0.90 -0.51
C TRP A 180 -2.86 -0.85 0.94
N ALA A 181 -3.05 0.36 1.46
CA ALA A 181 -3.80 0.59 2.68
C ALA A 181 -5.29 0.64 2.34
N ALA A 182 -6.12 0.01 3.17
CA ALA A 182 -7.56 -0.06 3.03
C ALA A 182 -8.21 0.60 4.24
N ILE A 183 -9.12 1.53 4.02
CA ILE A 183 -9.85 2.23 5.08
C ILE A 183 -11.35 2.11 4.80
N LYS A 184 -12.10 1.65 5.80
CA LYS A 184 -13.56 1.60 5.74
C LYS A 184 -14.14 3.00 5.89
N THR A 185 -14.93 3.42 4.90
CA THR A 185 -15.66 4.70 4.86
C THR A 185 -17.14 4.42 4.63
N GLY A 186 -17.90 4.33 5.73
CA GLY A 186 -19.29 3.84 5.70
C GLY A 186 -19.33 2.38 5.23
N ASP A 187 -20.11 2.12 4.19
CA ASP A 187 -20.26 0.78 3.59
C ASP A 187 -19.21 0.47 2.51
N ARG A 188 -18.25 1.38 2.27
CA ARG A 188 -17.24 1.23 1.23
C ARG A 188 -15.84 1.09 1.82
N THR A 189 -14.97 0.39 1.09
CA THR A 189 -13.54 0.31 1.39
C THR A 189 -12.81 1.16 0.36
N LEU A 190 -12.07 2.17 0.83
CA LEU A 190 -11.20 2.99 -0.01
C LEU A 190 -9.76 2.51 0.13
N PHE A 191 -9.01 2.61 -0.97
CA PHE A 191 -7.63 2.16 -1.06
C PHE A 191 -6.69 3.32 -1.38
N THR A 192 -5.55 3.31 -0.68
CA THR A 192 -4.43 4.21 -0.90
C THR A 192 -3.22 3.37 -1.27
N GLY A 193 -2.52 3.75 -2.34
CA GLY A 193 -1.29 3.10 -2.74
C GLY A 193 -0.19 3.29 -1.69
N VAL A 194 0.50 2.20 -1.33
CA VAL A 194 1.62 2.21 -0.41
C VAL A 194 2.86 1.69 -1.15
N PRO A 195 4.06 2.28 -0.94
CA PRO A 195 5.27 1.76 -1.53
C PRO A 195 5.46 0.25 -1.30
N GLY A 196 5.73 -0.45 -2.39
CA GLY A 196 6.08 -1.87 -2.40
C GLY A 196 7.59 -2.08 -2.44
N PRO A 197 8.05 -3.32 -2.23
CA PRO A 197 9.43 -3.70 -2.51
C PRO A 197 9.74 -3.60 -4.02
N ASP A 198 10.99 -3.30 -4.33
CA ASP A 198 11.55 -3.18 -5.69
C ASP A 198 11.84 -4.54 -6.34
N THR A 199 11.61 -5.62 -5.59
CA THR A 199 11.93 -6.99 -6.03
C THR A 199 10.94 -7.46 -7.07
N VAL A 200 11.42 -8.20 -8.08
CA VAL A 200 10.59 -8.85 -9.09
C VAL A 200 10.93 -10.34 -9.10
N PHE A 201 9.91 -11.19 -9.09
CA PHE A 201 10.06 -12.65 -9.22
C PHE A 201 9.59 -13.15 -10.58
N PRO A 202 10.04 -14.34 -11.03
CA PRO A 202 9.54 -14.94 -12.27
C PRO A 202 8.03 -15.25 -12.26
N ARG A 203 7.44 -15.57 -11.09
CA ARG A 203 6.02 -15.90 -10.95
C ARG A 203 5.38 -15.18 -9.78
N ALA A 204 4.09 -14.83 -9.90
CA ALA A 204 3.35 -14.24 -8.78
C ALA A 204 3.24 -15.17 -7.57
N SER A 205 3.29 -16.49 -7.77
CA SER A 205 3.31 -17.47 -6.68
C SER A 205 4.60 -17.50 -5.89
N ASP A 206 5.70 -16.95 -6.42
CA ASP A 206 6.96 -16.90 -5.69
C ASP A 206 6.89 -15.96 -4.49
N TRP A 207 6.01 -14.95 -4.53
CA TRP A 207 5.75 -14.03 -3.42
C TRP A 207 5.11 -14.68 -2.19
N GLU A 208 4.58 -15.89 -2.31
CA GLU A 208 4.01 -16.65 -1.19
C GLU A 208 5.02 -17.57 -0.52
N LYS A 209 6.24 -17.68 -1.08
CA LYS A 209 7.27 -18.57 -0.54
C LYS A 209 7.74 -18.09 0.84
N PRO A 210 8.04 -19.01 1.77
CA PRO A 210 8.63 -18.66 3.05
C PRO A 210 9.91 -17.82 2.88
N GLY A 211 10.06 -16.77 3.68
CA GLY A 211 11.24 -15.90 3.68
C GLY A 211 11.19 -14.72 2.69
N VAL A 212 10.16 -14.62 1.84
CA VAL A 212 9.97 -13.43 1.00
C VAL A 212 9.44 -12.27 1.84
N SER A 213 10.19 -11.17 1.86
CA SER A 213 9.77 -9.93 2.53
C SER A 213 8.83 -9.14 1.61
N LEU A 214 7.71 -8.69 2.18
CA LEU A 214 6.79 -7.74 1.55
C LEU A 214 6.99 -6.31 2.12
N ASP A 215 8.01 -6.13 2.96
CA ASP A 215 8.26 -4.91 3.72
C ASP A 215 9.31 -4.01 3.08
N PRO A 216 8.96 -2.71 2.99
CA PRO A 216 9.69 -1.77 3.85
C PRO A 216 8.84 -0.92 4.82
N VAL A 217 7.49 -0.97 4.80
CA VAL A 217 6.61 0.01 5.52
C VAL A 217 5.60 -0.61 6.52
N ILE A 218 5.31 -1.90 6.48
CA ILE A 218 4.20 -2.48 7.27
C ILE A 218 4.49 -2.49 8.78
N ALA A 219 5.76 -2.51 9.20
CA ALA A 219 6.14 -2.41 10.61
C ALA A 219 5.62 -1.12 11.29
N SER A 220 5.46 -0.02 10.55
CA SER A 220 4.98 1.26 11.09
C SER A 220 3.47 1.32 11.25
N PHE A 221 2.70 0.60 10.44
CA PHE A 221 1.23 0.57 10.56
C PHE A 221 0.74 -0.18 11.81
N GLY A 222 1.46 -1.22 12.23
CA GLY A 222 1.18 -1.90 13.51
C GLY A 222 1.49 -1.05 14.74
N SER A 223 2.21 0.07 14.57
CA SER A 223 2.56 1.01 15.64
C SER A 223 1.76 2.31 15.59
N MET A 224 0.77 2.44 14.69
CA MET A 224 -0.09 3.62 14.73
C MET A 224 -1.06 3.49 15.92
N PRO A 225 -1.17 4.54 16.76
CA PRO A 225 -2.17 4.56 17.83
C PRO A 225 -3.56 4.37 17.23
N SER A 226 -4.46 3.74 17.98
CA SER A 226 -5.83 3.57 17.51
C SER A 226 -6.45 4.95 17.25
N LEU A 227 -7.37 5.05 16.28
CA LEU A 227 -8.07 6.32 16.00
C LEU A 227 -8.78 6.85 17.25
N ASP A 228 -9.17 5.96 18.18
CA ASP A 228 -9.75 6.30 19.48
C ASP A 228 -8.72 6.90 20.47
N ASP A 229 -7.43 6.63 20.31
CA ASP A 229 -6.35 7.24 21.11
C ASP A 229 -5.89 8.61 20.57
N LEU A 230 -6.32 8.99 19.36
CA LEU A 230 -5.92 10.23 18.69
C LEU A 230 -6.76 11.45 19.08
N ASP A 231 -7.80 11.29 19.88
CA ASP A 231 -8.82 12.33 20.11
C ASP A 231 -8.64 13.19 21.38
N ALA A 232 -7.51 13.11 22.12
CA ALA A 232 -7.41 13.84 23.40
C ALA A 232 -6.48 15.08 23.43
N ASP A 233 -5.36 15.12 22.72
CA ASP A 233 -4.31 16.15 22.99
C ASP A 233 -3.61 16.75 21.75
N MET A 234 -4.11 16.53 20.54
CA MET A 234 -3.53 17.14 19.35
C MET A 234 -3.94 18.61 19.21
N ASP A 235 -3.09 19.51 19.72
CA ASP A 235 -3.16 20.95 19.47
C ASP A 235 -3.01 21.23 17.96
N PRO A 236 -4.05 21.75 17.28
CA PRO A 236 -4.03 22.03 15.84
C PRO A 236 -2.98 23.08 15.44
N SER A 237 -2.37 23.78 16.39
CA SER A 237 -1.31 24.76 16.14
C SER A 237 0.12 24.17 16.09
N THR A 238 0.28 22.87 16.37
CA THR A 238 1.59 22.19 16.28
C THR A 238 1.92 21.62 14.92
N PHE A 239 1.03 21.72 13.92
CA PHE A 239 1.33 21.33 12.56
C PHE A 239 2.26 22.37 11.91
N PRO A 240 3.54 22.05 11.64
CA PRO A 240 4.37 22.95 10.84
C PRO A 240 3.77 23.03 9.44
N ASP A 241 3.73 24.25 8.90
CA ASP A 241 3.30 24.58 7.55
C ASP A 241 4.11 23.74 6.53
N ARG A 242 3.50 22.64 6.06
CA ARG A 242 4.11 21.72 5.09
C ARG A 242 4.04 22.34 3.71
N THR A 243 4.93 23.28 3.44
CA THR A 243 5.35 23.56 2.06
C THR A 243 6.23 22.40 1.61
N SER A 244 5.64 21.48 0.85
CA SER A 244 6.32 20.31 0.28
C SER A 244 7.54 20.74 -0.56
N PRO A 245 8.74 20.18 -0.35
CA PRO A 245 9.84 20.34 -1.29
C PRO A 245 9.52 19.57 -2.57
N ALA A 246 9.74 20.23 -3.72
CA ALA A 246 9.58 19.63 -5.03
C ALA A 246 10.55 18.43 -5.19
N THR A 247 10.01 17.34 -5.72
CA THR A 247 10.71 16.10 -6.05
C THR A 247 11.96 16.39 -6.88
N THR A 248 13.12 15.97 -6.39
CA THR A 248 14.40 16.03 -7.10
C THR A 248 14.38 15.05 -8.27
N ASP A 249 14.52 15.58 -9.49
CA ASP A 249 14.75 14.79 -10.70
C ASP A 249 16.03 13.96 -10.53
N SER A 250 15.86 12.63 -10.46
CA SER A 250 16.98 11.69 -10.54
C SER A 250 17.46 11.61 -12.00
N PRO A 251 18.78 11.63 -12.26
CA PRO A 251 19.31 11.53 -13.62
C PRO A 251 18.88 10.20 -14.27
N ALA A 252 18.49 10.29 -15.54
CA ALA A 252 18.11 9.16 -16.37
C ALA A 252 19.25 8.13 -16.42
N ASN A 253 18.98 6.93 -15.90
CA ASN A 253 19.80 5.76 -16.17
C ASN A 253 19.25 5.12 -17.45
N ASP A 254 20.04 5.16 -18.53
CA ASP A 254 19.69 4.83 -19.92
C ASP A 254 19.43 3.33 -20.19
N GLY A 255 18.69 2.65 -19.33
CA GLY A 255 18.35 1.25 -19.52
C GLY A 255 17.29 0.65 -18.60
N GLU A 256 16.79 1.40 -17.61
CA GLU A 256 15.85 0.88 -16.61
C GLU A 256 14.42 1.38 -16.91
N THR A 257 13.46 0.45 -17.07
CA THR A 257 12.06 0.83 -17.29
C THR A 257 11.42 1.10 -15.93
N ILE A 258 11.24 2.38 -15.60
CA ILE A 258 10.47 2.82 -14.43
C ILE A 258 8.99 2.88 -14.84
N ARG A 259 8.15 2.00 -14.31
CA ARG A 259 6.68 2.10 -14.47
C ARG A 259 6.10 2.96 -13.37
N ARG A 260 5.33 3.97 -13.73
CA ARG A 260 4.53 4.73 -12.76
C ARG A 260 3.23 3.97 -12.51
N THR A 261 2.96 3.63 -11.26
CA THR A 261 1.69 3.00 -10.86
C THR A 261 0.99 3.89 -9.83
N PRO A 262 -0.33 3.72 -9.57
CA PRO A 262 -1.00 4.42 -8.48
C PRO A 262 -0.40 4.16 -7.10
N ALA A 263 0.34 3.06 -6.91
CA ALA A 263 1.07 2.73 -5.69
C ALA A 263 2.51 3.30 -5.64
N GLY A 264 2.88 4.12 -6.63
CA GLY A 264 4.20 4.71 -6.76
C GLY A 264 5.00 4.13 -7.95
N PRO A 265 6.19 4.70 -8.21
CA PRO A 265 7.07 4.20 -9.25
C PRO A 265 7.64 2.82 -8.88
N VAL A 266 7.49 1.85 -9.77
CA VAL A 266 8.09 0.52 -9.67
C VAL A 266 9.24 0.42 -10.69
N ARG A 267 10.42 0.02 -10.22
CA ARG A 267 11.56 -0.29 -11.07
C ARG A 267 11.41 -1.72 -11.56
N ILE A 268 11.36 -1.93 -12.87
CA ILE A 268 11.35 -3.27 -13.45
C ILE A 268 12.77 -3.53 -14.01
N PRO A 269 13.56 -4.42 -13.40
CA PRO A 269 14.82 -4.85 -13.98
C PRO A 269 14.56 -5.47 -15.36
N ARG A 270 15.34 -5.11 -16.38
CA ARG A 270 15.28 -5.85 -17.64
C ARG A 270 15.62 -7.32 -17.36
N PRO A 271 14.95 -8.27 -18.04
CA PRO A 271 15.44 -9.63 -18.11
C PRO A 271 16.92 -9.56 -18.52
N SER A 272 17.83 -10.08 -17.69
CA SER A 272 19.21 -10.21 -18.13
C SER A 272 19.19 -11.11 -19.36
N ASP A 273 19.70 -10.62 -20.49
CA ASP A 273 19.96 -11.44 -21.67
C ASP A 273 20.99 -12.51 -21.26
N GLY A 274 20.49 -13.60 -20.67
CA GLY A 274 21.24 -14.77 -20.28
C GLY A 274 21.67 -15.50 -21.53
N GLY A 275 22.75 -15.02 -22.13
CA GLY A 275 23.51 -15.77 -23.11
C GLY A 275 24.31 -16.87 -22.42
N GLY A 276 24.14 -18.11 -22.89
CA GLY A 276 25.04 -19.24 -22.61
C GLY A 276 24.36 -20.45 -21.99
#